data_AF-A0AAW9DHF4-F1
#
_entry.id   AF-A0AAW9DHF4-F1
#
_cell.length_a   1.000
_cell.length_b   1.000
_cell.length_c   1.000
_cell.angle_alpha   90.00
_cell.angle_beta   90.00
_cell.angle_gamma   90.00
#
_symmetry.space_group_name_H-M   'P 1'
#
loop_
_entity.id
_entity.type
_entity.pdbx_description
1 polymer ?
#
loop_
_entity_poly.entity_id
_entity_poly.type
_entity_poly.pdbx_seq_one_letter_code
_entity_poly.pdbx_strand_id
1 'polypeptide(L)'
;MSYSFQNPSQDIIFGYLKNAKTIAVVGLSSREETAAYRVSKLMQEAGYKIIPVNPKAAGGTILGELVYGSLAEIDQPIDIVDVFRRSEFLPEVAQEFIQSNAKIFWAQLGLESQEAEKLLRQAGRNDIVMNKCIKIEYLEMKEQY
;
A
#
# COMPACT_ATOMS: atom_id res chain seq x y z
N MET A 1 -26.02 -8.58 -3.91
CA MET A 1 -24.67 -9.07 -4.23
C MET A 1 -23.68 -8.30 -3.38
N SER A 2 -22.82 -8.99 -2.63
CA SER A 2 -21.69 -8.33 -1.96
C SER A 2 -20.70 -7.88 -3.03
N TYR A 3 -20.20 -6.64 -2.92
CA TYR A 3 -19.11 -6.16 -3.75
C TYR A 3 -17.88 -7.05 -3.57
N SER A 4 -17.14 -7.27 -4.65
CA SER A 4 -15.81 -7.90 -4.62
C SER A 4 -14.98 -7.32 -5.76
N PHE A 5 -13.79 -6.84 -5.42
CA PHE A 5 -12.91 -6.21 -6.41
C PHE A 5 -12.26 -7.25 -7.34
N GLN A 6 -12.23 -6.94 -8.64
CA GLN A 6 -11.55 -7.76 -9.65
C GLN A 6 -10.12 -7.27 -9.82
N ASN A 7 -9.16 -8.01 -9.27
CA ASN A 7 -7.73 -7.68 -9.38
C ASN A 7 -7.17 -7.92 -10.79
N PRO A 8 -6.08 -7.23 -11.17
CA PRO A 8 -5.29 -7.57 -12.35
C PRO A 8 -4.78 -9.02 -12.33
N SER A 9 -4.30 -9.51 -13.47
CA SER A 9 -3.68 -10.84 -13.53
C SER A 9 -2.44 -10.93 -12.65
N GLN A 10 -2.08 -12.15 -12.27
CA GLN A 10 -0.96 -12.42 -11.39
C GLN A 10 0.37 -11.88 -11.96
N ASP A 11 0.58 -12.00 -13.27
CA ASP A 11 1.77 -11.46 -13.96
C ASP A 11 1.88 -9.95 -13.83
N ILE A 12 0.76 -9.24 -13.87
CA ILE A 12 0.72 -7.78 -13.69
C ILE A 12 1.09 -7.43 -12.24
N ILE A 13 0.50 -8.12 -11.26
CA ILE A 13 0.79 -7.92 -9.84
C ILE A 13 2.28 -8.18 -9.55
N PHE A 14 2.85 -9.25 -10.08
CA PHE A 14 4.29 -9.52 -9.96
C PHE A 14 5.13 -8.45 -10.66
N GLY A 15 4.69 -7.95 -11.82
CA GLY A 15 5.30 -6.82 -12.51
C GLY A 15 5.36 -5.57 -11.62
N TYR A 16 4.31 -5.28 -10.87
CA TYR A 16 4.30 -4.17 -9.90
C TYR A 16 5.37 -4.36 -8.82
N LEU A 17 5.41 -5.54 -8.20
CA LEU A 17 6.36 -5.84 -7.13
C LEU A 17 7.81 -5.82 -7.62
N LYS A 18 8.08 -6.43 -8.77
CA LYS A 18 9.43 -6.51 -9.35
C LYS A 18 10.03 -5.15 -9.70
N ASN A 19 9.18 -4.21 -10.14
CA ASN A 19 9.64 -2.90 -10.60
C ASN A 19 9.60 -1.83 -9.49
N ALA A 20 8.82 -2.04 -8.43
CA ALA A 20 8.73 -1.13 -7.31
C ALA A 20 10.01 -1.15 -6.46
N LYS A 21 10.35 0.00 -5.88
CA LYS A 21 11.44 0.17 -4.91
C LYS A 21 10.96 0.80 -3.62
N THR A 22 9.94 1.66 -3.69
CA THR A 22 9.46 2.43 -2.55
C THR A 22 7.99 2.13 -2.25
N ILE A 23 7.71 1.76 -1.01
CA ILE A 23 6.37 1.44 -0.52
C ILE A 23 6.01 2.41 0.62
N ALA A 24 5.00 3.25 0.41
CA ALA A 24 4.42 4.05 1.48
C ALA A 24 3.32 3.23 2.18
N VAL A 25 3.44 3.05 3.50
CA VAL A 25 2.56 2.16 4.26
C VAL A 25 1.62 2.99 5.13
N VAL A 26 0.36 3.09 4.70
CA VAL A 26 -0.69 3.86 5.39
C VAL A 26 -1.28 3.05 6.53
N GLY A 27 -1.16 3.58 7.75
CA GLY A 27 -1.59 2.93 8.99
C GLY A 27 -0.48 2.12 9.69
N LEU A 28 0.78 2.28 9.29
CA LEU A 28 1.91 1.66 9.97
C LEU A 28 2.10 2.26 11.38
N SER A 29 2.33 1.41 12.37
CA SER A 29 2.62 1.80 13.77
C SER A 29 3.82 1.00 14.28
N SER A 30 4.45 1.43 15.38
CA SER A 30 5.58 0.73 16.03
C SER A 30 5.20 -0.58 16.75
N ARG A 31 3.93 -1.00 16.65
CA ARG A 31 3.41 -2.20 17.32
C ARG A 31 3.74 -3.46 16.54
N GLU A 32 4.70 -4.24 17.05
CA GLU A 32 5.28 -5.40 16.36
C GLU A 32 4.32 -6.58 16.17
N GLU A 33 3.24 -6.63 16.94
CA GLU A 33 2.18 -7.62 16.80
C GLU A 33 1.27 -7.37 15.59
N THR A 34 1.27 -6.15 15.04
CA THR A 34 0.39 -5.78 13.94
C THR A 34 0.85 -6.36 12.61
N ALA A 35 -0.12 -6.72 11.75
CA ALA A 35 0.17 -7.17 10.39
C ALA A 35 0.94 -6.11 9.59
N ALA A 36 0.58 -4.82 9.74
CA ALA A 36 1.28 -3.70 9.11
C ALA A 36 2.77 -3.71 9.43
N TYR A 37 3.16 -3.85 10.71
CA TYR A 37 4.57 -3.88 11.09
C TYR A 37 5.30 -5.10 10.53
N ARG A 38 4.74 -6.30 10.70
CA ARG A 38 5.38 -7.54 10.27
C ARG A 38 5.55 -7.62 8.76
N VAL A 39 4.54 -7.21 8.00
CA VAL A 39 4.60 -7.16 6.53
C VAL A 39 5.61 -6.10 6.09
N SER A 40 5.55 -4.89 6.64
CA SER A 40 6.48 -3.82 6.27
C SER A 40 7.93 -4.19 6.57
N LYS A 41 8.20 -4.81 7.72
CA LYS A 41 9.53 -5.28 8.09
C LYS A 41 10.06 -6.33 7.10
N LEU A 42 9.23 -7.30 6.71
CA LEU A 42 9.64 -8.29 5.70
C LEU A 42 9.93 -7.63 4.36
N MET A 43 9.07 -6.71 3.91
CA MET A 43 9.30 -5.98 2.66
C MET A 43 10.58 -5.12 2.75
N GLN A 44 10.90 -4.55 3.90
CA GLN A 44 12.17 -3.85 4.12
C GLN A 44 13.37 -4.79 4.03
N GLU A 45 13.30 -5.96 4.67
CA GLU A 45 14.32 -7.02 4.60
C GLU A 45 14.49 -7.57 3.17
N ALA A 46 13.43 -7.55 2.37
CA ALA A 46 13.44 -7.88 0.95
C ALA A 46 14.07 -6.79 0.06
N GLY A 47 14.46 -5.65 0.63
CA GLY A 47 15.17 -4.57 -0.08
C GLY A 47 14.29 -3.43 -0.57
N TYR A 48 12.99 -3.41 -0.22
CA TYR A 48 12.15 -2.24 -0.49
C TYR A 48 12.41 -1.13 0.54
N LYS A 49 12.36 0.12 0.09
CA LYS A 49 12.31 1.28 0.98
C LYS A 49 10.89 1.43 1.53
N ILE A 50 10.73 1.43 2.84
CA ILE A 50 9.45 1.66 3.52
C ILE A 50 9.32 3.13 3.90
N ILE A 51 8.16 3.73 3.65
CA ILE A 51 7.79 5.05 4.16
C ILE A 51 6.57 4.90 5.07
N PRO A 52 6.72 5.01 6.39
CA PRO A 52 5.58 4.97 7.30
C PRO A 52 4.67 6.21 7.13
N VAL A 53 3.36 5.99 7.01
CA VAL A 53 2.36 7.08 6.99
C VAL A 53 1.33 6.85 8.10
N ASN A 54 1.37 7.71 9.11
CA ASN A 54 0.48 7.67 10.26
C ASN A 54 0.41 9.03 10.99
N PRO A 55 -0.71 9.76 10.89
CA PRO A 55 -0.88 11.06 11.55
C PRO A 55 -0.60 11.04 13.07
N LYS A 56 -0.87 9.91 13.74
CA LYS A 56 -0.71 9.79 15.20
C LYS A 56 0.74 9.63 15.65
N ALA A 57 1.64 9.32 14.72
CA ALA A 57 3.05 9.07 14.99
C ALA A 57 3.98 9.94 14.13
N ALA A 58 3.42 10.95 13.43
CA ALA A 58 4.15 11.85 12.55
C ALA A 58 5.34 12.52 13.27
N GLY A 59 6.47 12.62 12.57
CA GLY A 59 7.73 13.13 13.13
C GLY A 59 8.51 12.12 13.99
N GLY A 60 7.94 10.94 14.26
CA GLY A 60 8.61 9.84 14.91
C GLY A 60 9.41 8.95 13.94
N THR A 61 9.84 7.79 14.44
CA THR A 61 10.58 6.78 13.67
C THR A 61 9.94 5.41 13.83
N ILE A 62 9.70 4.70 12.72
CA ILE A 62 9.23 3.31 12.70
C ILE A 62 10.09 2.55 11.70
N LEU A 63 10.61 1.37 12.08
CA LEU A 63 11.51 0.57 11.24
C LEU A 63 12.74 1.35 10.75
N GLY A 64 13.21 2.31 11.55
CA GLY A 64 14.35 3.17 11.20
C GLY A 64 14.01 4.31 10.22
N GLU A 65 12.75 4.44 9.81
CA GLU A 65 12.30 5.43 8.81
C GLU A 65 11.46 6.53 9.45
N LEU A 66 11.55 7.75 8.92
CA LEU A 66 10.74 8.90 9.36
C LEU A 66 9.25 8.65 9.07
N VAL A 67 8.40 8.90 10.06
CA VAL A 67 6.94 8.78 9.91
C VAL A 67 6.35 10.09 9.41
N TYR A 68 5.62 10.01 8.30
CA TYR A 68 4.87 11.13 7.73
C TYR A 68 3.43 11.14 8.24
N GLY A 69 2.82 12.33 8.31
CA GLY A 69 1.42 12.47 8.70
C GLY A 69 0.46 12.05 7.61
N SER A 70 0.79 12.34 6.36
CA SER A 70 -0.05 12.10 5.18
C SER A 70 0.78 11.74 3.96
N LEU A 71 0.16 11.22 2.90
CA LEU A 71 0.85 10.96 1.63
C LEU A 71 1.35 12.25 0.96
N ALA A 72 0.67 13.37 1.20
CA ALA A 72 0.98 14.67 0.60
C ALA A 72 2.27 15.30 1.13
N GLU A 73 2.75 14.88 2.31
CA GLU A 73 4.01 15.36 2.90
C GLU A 73 5.25 14.67 2.33
N ILE A 74 5.08 13.66 1.46
CA ILE A 74 6.18 12.85 0.95
C ILE A 74 6.67 13.43 -0.39
N ASP A 75 7.82 14.12 -0.36
CA ASP A 75 8.43 14.73 -1.55
C ASP A 75 9.18 13.72 -2.45
N GLN A 76 9.40 12.50 -1.98
CA GLN A 76 10.10 11.45 -2.74
C GLN A 76 9.13 10.57 -3.56
N PRO A 77 9.60 9.92 -4.64
CA PRO A 77 8.77 9.02 -5.44
C PRO A 77 8.25 7.83 -4.64
N ILE A 78 6.96 7.55 -4.75
CA ILE A 78 6.29 6.37 -4.20
C ILE A 78 5.90 5.44 -5.36
N ASP A 79 6.26 4.17 -5.30
CA ASP A 79 5.78 3.20 -6.31
C ASP A 79 4.46 2.58 -5.88
N ILE A 80 4.36 2.16 -4.61
CA ILE A 80 3.17 1.50 -4.05
C ILE A 80 2.71 2.25 -2.79
N VAL A 81 1.42 2.55 -2.70
CA VAL A 81 0.76 2.90 -1.44
C VAL A 81 0.08 1.64 -0.91
N ASP A 82 0.59 1.10 0.19
CA ASP A 82 0.11 -0.11 0.85
C ASP A 82 -0.74 0.23 2.09
N VAL A 83 -2.01 -0.14 2.07
CA VAL A 83 -3.02 0.39 2.99
C VAL A 83 -3.47 -0.69 3.99
N PHE A 84 -3.27 -0.41 5.27
CA PHE A 84 -3.71 -1.23 6.41
C PHE A 84 -4.88 -0.61 7.20
N ARG A 85 -5.59 0.35 6.59
CA ARG A 85 -6.78 1.00 7.17
C ARG A 85 -8.05 0.25 6.76
N ARG A 86 -9.05 0.19 7.65
CA ARG A 86 -10.34 -0.47 7.38
C ARG A 86 -10.98 0.05 6.09
N SER A 87 -11.75 -0.80 5.40
CA SER A 87 -12.39 -0.52 4.10
C SER A 87 -13.14 0.81 4.03
N GLU A 88 -13.79 1.21 5.13
CA GLU A 88 -14.53 2.49 5.25
C GLU A 88 -13.65 3.74 5.05
N PHE A 89 -12.33 3.64 5.25
CA PHE A 89 -11.37 4.72 5.05
C PHE A 89 -10.65 4.65 3.70
N LEU A 90 -10.84 3.60 2.91
CA LEU A 90 -10.19 3.51 1.60
C LEU A 90 -10.55 4.66 0.65
N PRO A 91 -11.78 5.22 0.64
CA PRO A 91 -12.08 6.40 -0.18
C PRO A 91 -11.24 7.63 0.17
N GLU A 92 -10.99 7.87 1.46
CA GLU A 92 -10.13 8.96 1.94
C GLU A 92 -8.68 8.74 1.50
N VAL A 93 -8.15 7.53 1.70
CA VAL A 93 -6.78 7.20 1.27
C VAL A 93 -6.64 7.24 -0.26
N ALA A 94 -7.69 6.89 -1.01
CA ALA A 94 -7.72 6.99 -2.47
C ALA A 94 -7.63 8.45 -2.94
N GLN A 95 -8.27 9.39 -2.24
CA GLN A 95 -8.16 10.82 -2.55
C GLN A 95 -6.74 11.33 -2.31
N GLU A 96 -6.12 10.98 -1.18
CA GLU A 96 -4.71 11.31 -0.92
C GLU A 96 -3.78 10.68 -1.99
N PHE A 97 -4.02 9.42 -2.35
CA PHE A 97 -3.26 8.73 -3.39
C PHE A 97 -3.33 9.46 -4.73
N ILE A 98 -4.52 9.92 -5.14
CA ILE A 98 -4.72 10.65 -6.41
C ILE A 98 -3.88 11.92 -6.46
N GLN A 99 -3.76 12.62 -5.32
CA GLN A 99 -2.98 13.85 -5.16
C GLN A 99 -1.48 13.60 -5.04
N SER A 100 -1.07 12.37 -4.71
CA SER A 100 0.33 11.98 -4.60
C SER A 100 0.96 11.64 -5.97
N ASN A 101 2.28 11.43 -5.95
CA ASN A 101 3.05 10.91 -7.09
C ASN A 101 3.03 9.37 -7.19
N ALA A 102 2.24 8.68 -6.36
CA ALA A 102 2.20 7.24 -6.31
C ALA A 102 1.61 6.61 -7.58
N LYS A 103 2.03 5.37 -7.87
CA LYS A 103 1.66 4.65 -9.09
C LYS A 103 0.60 3.59 -8.84
N ILE A 104 0.79 2.78 -7.80
CA ILE A 104 -0.06 1.62 -7.50
C ILE A 104 -0.76 1.82 -6.14
N PHE A 105 -2.09 1.69 -6.13
CA PHE A 105 -2.89 1.66 -4.92
C PHE A 105 -3.10 0.21 -4.48
N TRP A 106 -2.67 -0.14 -3.27
CA TRP A 106 -2.74 -1.51 -2.75
C TRP A 106 -3.48 -1.55 -1.40
N ALA A 107 -4.67 -2.16 -1.36
CA ALA A 107 -5.39 -2.44 -0.12
C ALA A 107 -5.12 -3.88 0.33
N GLN A 108 -4.68 -4.04 1.58
CA GLN A 108 -4.27 -5.34 2.13
C GLN A 108 -5.42 -6.34 2.24
N LEU A 109 -5.07 -7.59 2.58
CA LEU A 109 -6.02 -8.69 2.72
C LEU A 109 -7.20 -8.32 3.63
N GLY A 110 -8.40 -8.61 3.16
CA GLY A 110 -9.67 -8.28 3.82
C GLY A 110 -10.15 -6.84 3.58
N LEU A 111 -9.43 -6.03 2.81
CA LEU A 111 -9.76 -4.63 2.55
C LEU A 111 -10.11 -4.41 1.08
N GLU A 112 -11.31 -3.90 0.82
CA GLU A 112 -11.79 -3.53 -0.51
C GLU A 112 -12.90 -2.48 -0.41
N SER A 113 -13.03 -1.60 -1.40
CA SER A 113 -14.07 -0.57 -1.43
C SER A 113 -14.45 -0.18 -2.86
N GLN A 114 -15.75 -0.30 -3.17
CA GLN A 114 -16.31 0.11 -4.46
C GLN A 114 -16.16 1.61 -4.71
N GLU A 115 -16.31 2.40 -3.66
CA GLU A 115 -16.18 3.86 -3.75
C GLU A 115 -14.74 4.26 -4.04
N ALA A 116 -13.76 3.64 -3.35
CA ALA A 116 -12.34 3.87 -3.63
C ALA A 116 -11.99 3.48 -5.07
N GLU A 117 -12.45 2.32 -5.55
CA GLU A 117 -12.28 1.91 -6.95
C GLU A 117 -12.81 2.97 -7.91
N LYS A 118 -14.05 3.44 -7.69
CA LYS A 118 -14.68 4.45 -8.55
C LYS A 118 -13.87 5.75 -8.59
N LEU A 119 -13.43 6.26 -7.43
CA LEU A 119 -12.63 7.47 -7.33
C LEU A 119 -11.30 7.34 -8.10
N LEU A 120 -10.59 6.22 -7.89
CA LEU A 120 -9.31 5.94 -8.55
C LEU A 120 -9.48 5.89 -10.08
N ARG A 121 -10.47 5.11 -10.57
CA ARG A 121 -10.73 4.98 -12.01
C ARG A 121 -11.15 6.31 -12.65
N GLN A 122 -11.98 7.10 -11.98
CA GLN A 122 -12.39 8.43 -12.47
C GLN A 122 -11.21 9.40 -12.59
N ALA A 123 -10.21 9.26 -11.72
CA ALA A 123 -8.96 10.02 -11.79
C ALA A 123 -7.92 9.41 -12.76
N GLY A 124 -8.28 8.40 -13.55
CA GLY A 124 -7.39 7.73 -14.50
C GLY A 124 -6.34 6.83 -13.85
N ARG A 125 -6.50 6.47 -12.57
CA ARG A 125 -5.63 5.54 -11.84
C ARG A 125 -6.19 4.13 -11.99
N ASN A 126 -5.51 3.27 -12.76
CA ASN A 126 -5.98 1.91 -13.07
C ASN A 126 -5.20 0.81 -12.35
N ASP A 127 -4.00 1.12 -11.84
CA ASP A 127 -3.14 0.18 -11.14
C ASP A 127 -3.60 0.06 -9.69
N ILE A 128 -4.65 -0.75 -9.51
CA ILE A 128 -5.34 -0.95 -8.24
C ILE A 128 -5.27 -2.42 -7.88
N VAL A 129 -4.87 -2.70 -6.64
CA VAL A 129 -4.90 -4.01 -6.02
C VAL A 129 -5.68 -3.91 -4.72
N MET A 130 -6.63 -4.81 -4.48
CA MET A 130 -7.40 -4.86 -3.24
C MET A 130 -7.52 -6.30 -2.73
N ASN A 131 -7.74 -6.46 -1.43
CA ASN A 131 -7.93 -7.76 -0.79
C ASN A 131 -6.78 -8.74 -1.06
N LYS A 132 -5.54 -8.24 -1.09
CA LYS A 132 -4.33 -9.01 -1.42
C LYS A 132 -3.22 -8.67 -0.42
N CYS A 133 -2.48 -9.65 0.08
CA CYS A 133 -1.37 -9.37 0.99
C CYS A 133 -0.06 -9.23 0.22
N ILE A 134 0.54 -8.03 0.22
CA ILE A 134 1.76 -7.76 -0.54
C ILE A 134 2.91 -8.74 -0.22
N LYS A 135 3.00 -9.20 1.03
CA LYS A 135 3.96 -10.21 1.48
C LYS A 135 3.74 -11.56 0.78
N ILE A 136 2.49 -12.01 0.70
CA ILE A 136 2.15 -13.30 0.08
C ILE A 136 2.47 -13.23 -1.41
N GLU A 137 2.01 -12.17 -2.08
CA GLU A 137 2.28 -11.97 -3.52
C GLU A 137 3.78 -11.86 -3.81
N TYR A 138 4.56 -11.20 -2.92
CA TYR A 138 6.02 -11.14 -3.06
C TYR A 138 6.68 -12.51 -2.90
N LEU A 139 6.27 -13.31 -1.91
CA LEU A 139 6.84 -14.65 -1.71
C LEU A 139 6.48 -15.59 -2.87
N GLU A 140 5.23 -15.55 -3.32
CA GLU A 140 4.78 -16.34 -4.47
C GLU A 140 5.54 -15.94 -5.76
N MET A 141 5.77 -14.63 -5.96
CA MET A 141 6.62 -14.16 -7.06
C MET A 141 8.04 -14.72 -6.95
N LYS A 142 8.60 -14.77 -5.73
CA LYS A 142 9.98 -15.25 -5.50
C LYS A 142 10.14 -16.75 -5.69
N GLU A 143 9.12 -17.56 -5.49
CA GLU A 143 9.17 -19.02 -5.70
C GLU A 143 9.18 -19.41 -7.19
N GLN A 144 8.81 -18.48 -8.08
CA GLN A 144 8.79 -18.71 -9.53
C GLN A 144 10.13 -18.40 -10.23
N TYR A 145 11.17 -17.98 -9.49
CA TYR A 145 12.51 -17.64 -10.00
C TYR A 145 13.61 -18.26 -9.14
#